data_AF-A0A813DXT9-F1
#
_entry.id   AF-A0A813DXT9-F1
#
_cell.length_a   1.000
_cell.length_b   1.000
_cell.length_c   1.000
_cell.angle_alpha   90.00
_cell.angle_beta   90.00
_cell.angle_gamma   90.00
#
_symmetry.space_group_name_H-M   'P 1'
#
loop_
_entity.id
_entity.type
_entity.pdbx_description
1 polymer ?
#
loop_
_entity_poly.entity_id
_entity_poly.type
_entity_poly.pdbx_seq_one_letter_code
_entity_poly.pdbx_strand_id
1 'polypeptide(L)'
;LALGSGSSICPDVLDPGTPWNPRVSLQAVDEAIQRSNWRKADLQLLRIPIIEDVGISIEMLERQITSVALVDARKITESEAISSIITTVCVIVIIILGIATLTKDLSRLSKSLLKPLRSLTEEMQSIAQMQLAGLEPEGNAYERGTAEVRLIQLIFTQTKTAIRSWGKYVPWPVVQLLLAAGVDASPGVSEKEVSMFFSDIAGFTSIIEKLPPERSLLLLSRYFNDMSQVIDDHGGIVIEFIGDAILSVFGAPVKNRDHPEACVRATLKMLRALDRLNDWSKKHDLPKVGIRCGIHTGQVLCGNMGFHSRMKYGVVGENANIPAKLEEMNKNYGTDNLISEATHDRLSPTSFIIRPIDYVHLRQGHGDEPQAVELVFNVLGVLGKGPLPTKTQKLMAAADDFSNALEAYKGQLFGEALQQFTLTNQAMKDVYHEDDEPSLLFVKRCRYYLETPPPESWDGVWTGQVE
;
A
#
# COMPACT_ATOMS: atom_id res chain seq x y z
N LEU A 1 -29.12 -89.00 11.70
CA LEU A 1 -28.69 -89.18 10.30
C LEU A 1 -28.44 -87.78 9.75
N ALA A 2 -27.23 -87.29 9.44
CA ALA A 2 -25.97 -87.94 9.08
C ALA A 2 -24.73 -87.20 9.65
N LEU A 3 -23.74 -88.02 10.06
CA LEU A 3 -22.28 -87.91 9.96
C LEU A 3 -21.57 -86.54 9.99
N GLY A 4 -20.59 -86.40 10.89
CA GLY A 4 -19.47 -85.45 10.68
C GLY A 4 -18.66 -85.00 11.90
N SER A 5 -17.90 -85.92 12.51
CA SER A 5 -16.60 -85.72 13.19
C SER A 5 -16.36 -84.51 14.12
N GLY A 6 -16.08 -84.80 15.41
CA GLY A 6 -15.21 -83.92 16.20
C GLY A 6 -15.36 -84.06 17.72
N SER A 7 -14.35 -84.66 18.35
CA SER A 7 -14.03 -84.67 19.79
C SER A 7 -14.92 -85.47 20.74
N SER A 8 -14.40 -86.66 21.04
CA SER A 8 -14.49 -87.44 22.27
C SER A 8 -14.53 -86.63 23.58
N ILE A 9 -15.18 -87.22 24.60
CA ILE A 9 -14.94 -87.24 26.08
C ILE A 9 -16.35 -87.44 26.72
N CYS A 10 -16.72 -88.46 27.47
CA CYS A 10 -16.05 -89.60 28.12
C CYS A 10 -17.10 -90.73 28.23
N PRO A 11 -16.77 -92.00 27.91
CA PRO A 11 -17.67 -93.14 28.06
C PRO A 11 -17.28 -93.91 29.33
N ASP A 12 -17.84 -93.57 30.49
CA ASP A 12 -17.68 -94.44 31.66
C ASP A 12 -18.95 -94.38 32.51
N VAL A 13 -19.49 -95.57 32.78
CA VAL A 13 -20.78 -95.89 33.40
C VAL A 13 -21.89 -96.05 32.36
N LEU A 14 -21.96 -97.25 31.76
CA LEU A 14 -23.18 -98.03 31.49
C LEU A 14 -22.78 -99.32 30.73
N ASP A 15 -23.08 -100.45 31.37
CA ASP A 15 -22.75 -101.84 30.97
C ASP A 15 -23.39 -102.22 29.61
N PRO A 16 -22.69 -102.84 28.64
CA PRO A 16 -23.19 -103.06 27.27
C PRO A 16 -24.29 -104.12 27.12
N GLY A 17 -24.74 -104.75 28.20
CA GLY A 17 -25.69 -105.87 28.18
C GLY A 17 -27.11 -105.55 28.68
N THR A 18 -27.39 -104.31 29.08
CA THR A 18 -28.68 -103.97 29.70
C THR A 18 -29.66 -103.41 28.66
N PRO A 19 -30.82 -104.04 28.41
CA PRO A 19 -31.84 -103.45 27.56
C PRO A 19 -32.30 -102.13 28.18
N TRP A 20 -32.29 -101.06 27.38
CA TRP A 20 -32.74 -99.73 27.77
C TRP A 20 -34.16 -99.80 28.33
N ASN A 21 -34.29 -99.64 29.64
CA ASN A 21 -35.58 -99.54 30.30
C ASN A 21 -35.97 -98.05 30.35
N PRO A 22 -37.03 -97.58 29.67
CA PRO A 22 -37.38 -96.17 29.66
C PRO A 22 -38.13 -95.82 30.95
N ARG A 23 -37.38 -95.61 32.03
CA ARG A 23 -37.85 -94.97 33.26
C ARG A 23 -36.77 -94.06 33.82
N VAL A 24 -36.49 -92.97 33.13
CA VAL A 24 -35.82 -91.83 33.74
C VAL A 24 -36.91 -90.78 33.97
N SER A 25 -37.37 -90.64 35.21
CA SER A 25 -38.34 -89.60 35.56
C SER A 25 -37.70 -88.21 35.36
N LEU A 26 -38.52 -87.18 35.14
CA LEU A 26 -38.06 -85.78 35.06
C LEU A 26 -37.17 -85.37 36.24
N GLN A 27 -37.34 -86.00 37.41
CA GLN A 27 -36.48 -85.80 38.59
C GLN A 27 -35.03 -86.27 38.38
N ALA A 28 -34.81 -87.38 37.69
CA ALA A 28 -33.47 -87.90 37.44
C ALA A 28 -32.70 -87.07 36.39
N VAL A 29 -33.42 -86.39 35.49
CA VAL A 29 -32.83 -85.38 34.58
C VAL A 29 -32.42 -84.12 35.38
N ASP A 30 -33.25 -83.67 36.32
CA ASP A 30 -32.89 -82.54 37.20
C ASP A 30 -31.70 -82.88 38.11
N GLU A 31 -31.58 -84.11 38.63
CA GLU A 31 -30.40 -84.57 39.37
C GLU A 31 -29.14 -84.65 38.49
N ALA A 32 -29.26 -85.10 37.24
CA ALA A 32 -28.15 -85.14 36.29
C ALA A 32 -27.66 -83.73 35.93
N ILE A 33 -28.58 -82.76 35.78
CA ILE A 33 -28.24 -81.35 35.57
C ILE A 33 -27.53 -80.80 36.81
N GLN A 34 -28.02 -81.08 38.02
CA GLN A 34 -27.38 -80.64 39.28
C GLN A 34 -25.98 -81.22 39.52
N ARG A 35 -25.69 -82.42 39.01
CA ARG A 35 -24.35 -83.05 39.08
C ARG A 35 -23.42 -82.61 37.94
N SER A 36 -23.90 -81.81 37.00
CA SER A 36 -23.14 -81.31 35.85
C SER A 36 -22.86 -79.80 35.96
N ASN A 37 -21.99 -79.26 35.11
CA ASN A 37 -21.76 -77.80 35.00
C ASN A 37 -22.80 -77.07 34.10
N TRP A 38 -23.95 -77.68 33.85
CA TRP A 38 -24.98 -77.17 32.94
C TRP A 38 -26.03 -76.39 33.75
N ARG A 39 -26.46 -75.21 33.28
CA ARG A 39 -27.60 -74.50 33.88
C ARG A 39 -28.86 -74.86 33.09
N LYS A 40 -29.99 -74.98 33.79
CA LYS A 40 -31.29 -75.35 33.19
C LYS A 40 -31.74 -74.41 32.05
N ALA A 41 -31.24 -73.17 32.01
CA ALA A 41 -31.49 -72.19 30.96
C ALA A 41 -30.74 -72.46 29.63
N ASP A 42 -29.74 -73.33 29.66
CA ASP A 42 -28.83 -73.59 28.54
C ASP A 42 -29.23 -74.82 27.71
N LEU A 43 -30.37 -75.41 28.06
CA LEU A 43 -30.83 -76.71 27.59
C LEU A 43 -32.17 -76.57 26.89
N GLN A 44 -32.23 -76.96 25.62
CA GLN A 44 -33.49 -77.02 24.89
C GLN A 44 -34.02 -78.46 24.88
N LEU A 45 -35.27 -78.64 25.31
CA LEU A 45 -35.89 -79.93 25.54
C LEU A 45 -36.66 -80.36 24.28
N LEU A 46 -36.09 -81.27 23.49
CA LEU A 46 -36.75 -81.79 22.29
C LEU A 46 -37.53 -83.06 22.63
N ARG A 47 -38.84 -83.03 22.38
CA ARG A 47 -39.73 -84.19 22.47
C ARG A 47 -39.81 -84.84 21.10
N ILE A 48 -39.25 -86.04 20.96
CA ILE A 48 -39.27 -86.79 19.68
C ILE A 48 -40.38 -87.84 19.78
N PRO A 49 -41.49 -87.70 19.02
CA PRO A 49 -42.49 -88.75 18.93
C PRO A 49 -42.03 -89.84 17.97
N ILE A 50 -42.29 -91.11 18.31
CA ILE A 50 -42.19 -92.23 17.35
C ILE A 50 -43.55 -92.30 16.65
N ILE A 51 -43.59 -91.98 15.35
CA ILE A 51 -44.82 -92.00 14.56
C ILE A 51 -44.81 -93.30 13.74
N GLU A 52 -45.68 -94.24 14.09
CA GLU A 52 -45.91 -95.44 13.26
C GLU A 52 -47.26 -95.44 12.53
N ASP A 53 -48.19 -94.49 12.79
CA ASP A 53 -49.43 -94.44 12.00
C ASP A 53 -50.15 -93.07 12.01
N VAL A 54 -50.86 -92.76 10.91
CA VAL A 54 -51.47 -91.44 10.63
C VAL A 54 -52.89 -91.39 11.20
N GLY A 55 -53.04 -90.88 12.42
CA GLY A 55 -54.38 -90.64 12.99
C GLY A 55 -54.42 -90.34 14.49
N ILE A 56 -53.44 -89.60 15.02
CA ILE A 56 -53.27 -89.43 16.49
C ILE A 56 -53.67 -88.01 16.92
N SER A 57 -54.49 -87.91 17.98
CA SER A 57 -54.84 -86.63 18.62
C SER A 57 -53.67 -86.07 19.44
N ILE A 58 -53.65 -84.75 19.68
CA ILE A 58 -52.57 -84.07 20.43
C ILE A 58 -52.36 -84.72 21.82
N GLU A 59 -53.42 -85.20 22.48
CA GLU A 59 -53.33 -85.89 23.79
C GLU A 59 -52.63 -87.26 23.72
N MET A 60 -52.80 -88.02 22.64
CA MET A 60 -52.09 -89.30 22.48
C MET A 60 -50.62 -89.09 22.11
N LEU A 61 -50.30 -87.99 21.41
CA LEU A 61 -48.92 -87.61 21.11
C LEU A 61 -48.12 -87.32 22.40
N GLU A 62 -48.76 -86.72 23.43
CA GLU A 62 -48.12 -86.49 24.72
C GLU A 62 -47.84 -87.77 25.52
N ARG A 63 -48.64 -88.83 25.32
CA ARG A 63 -48.46 -90.13 25.99
C ARG A 63 -47.35 -90.99 25.40
N GLN A 64 -46.96 -90.76 24.15
CA GLN A 64 -45.95 -91.57 23.42
C GLN A 64 -44.54 -90.95 23.38
N ILE A 65 -44.26 -89.94 24.22
CA ILE A 65 -42.92 -89.38 24.33
C ILE A 65 -42.08 -90.27 25.26
N THR A 66 -41.29 -91.16 24.67
CA THR A 66 -40.45 -92.12 25.43
C THR A 66 -38.98 -91.70 25.56
N SER A 67 -38.55 -90.63 24.90
CA SER A 67 -37.17 -90.15 24.99
C SER A 67 -37.07 -88.62 24.95
N VAL A 68 -36.16 -88.06 25.74
CA VAL A 68 -35.84 -86.62 25.79
C VAL A 68 -34.40 -86.44 25.29
N ALA A 69 -34.21 -85.60 24.28
CA ALA A 69 -32.87 -85.19 23.83
C ALA A 69 -32.53 -83.82 24.43
N LEU A 70 -31.36 -83.71 25.06
CA LEU A 70 -30.80 -82.46 25.58
C LEU A 70 -29.79 -81.93 24.56
N VAL A 71 -30.08 -80.77 23.99
CA VAL A 71 -29.16 -80.06 23.08
C VAL A 71 -28.53 -78.90 23.84
N ASP A 72 -27.20 -78.83 23.82
CA ASP A 72 -26.43 -77.70 24.37
C ASP A 72 -26.64 -76.47 23.48
N ALA A 73 -27.47 -75.54 23.95
CA ALA A 73 -27.78 -74.33 23.23
C ALA A 73 -26.71 -73.24 23.39
N ARG A 74 -25.73 -73.39 24.32
CA ARG A 74 -24.69 -72.38 24.57
C ARG A 74 -23.82 -72.16 23.33
N LYS A 75 -23.43 -73.22 22.64
CA LYS A 75 -22.59 -73.10 21.43
C LYS A 75 -23.29 -72.35 20.30
N ILE A 76 -24.61 -72.48 20.19
CA ILE A 76 -25.40 -71.80 19.16
C ILE A 76 -25.55 -70.32 19.52
N THR A 77 -25.91 -70.00 20.76
CA THR A 77 -26.09 -68.61 21.22
C THR A 77 -24.78 -67.84 21.35
N GLU A 78 -23.68 -68.47 21.76
CA GLU A 78 -22.34 -67.85 21.77
C GLU A 78 -21.86 -67.54 20.35
N SER A 79 -22.06 -68.45 19.40
CA SER A 79 -21.70 -68.23 17.99
C SER A 79 -22.50 -67.08 17.36
N GLU A 80 -23.80 -67.01 17.64
CA GLU A 80 -24.65 -65.91 17.17
C GLU A 80 -24.28 -64.57 17.82
N ALA A 81 -23.99 -64.56 19.13
CA ALA A 81 -23.55 -63.37 19.84
C ALA A 81 -22.18 -62.86 19.35
N ILE A 82 -21.21 -63.76 19.13
CA ILE A 82 -19.89 -63.40 18.59
C ILE A 82 -20.04 -62.82 17.17
N SER A 83 -20.87 -63.44 16.32
CA SER A 83 -21.16 -62.93 14.98
C SER A 83 -21.79 -61.53 15.01
N SER A 84 -22.73 -61.29 15.92
CA SER A 84 -23.36 -59.97 16.13
C SER A 84 -22.37 -58.90 16.60
N ILE A 85 -21.45 -59.25 17.52
CA ILE A 85 -20.39 -58.33 17.97
C ILE A 85 -19.42 -58.04 16.84
N ILE A 86 -18.96 -59.06 16.10
CA ILE A 86 -18.03 -58.88 14.98
C ILE A 86 -18.65 -58.00 13.90
N THR A 87 -19.91 -58.25 13.52
CA THR A 87 -20.62 -57.43 12.53
C THR A 87 -20.78 -55.98 12.99
N THR A 88 -21.14 -55.76 14.26
CA THR A 88 -21.25 -54.41 14.84
C THR A 88 -19.91 -53.68 14.83
N VAL A 89 -18.82 -54.35 15.24
CA VAL A 89 -17.46 -53.78 15.22
C VAL A 89 -17.02 -53.47 13.78
N CYS A 90 -17.29 -54.36 12.82
CA CYS A 90 -17.00 -54.12 11.40
C CYS A 90 -17.74 -52.90 10.87
N VAL A 91 -19.03 -52.74 11.18
CA VAL A 91 -19.81 -51.56 10.80
C VAL A 91 -19.22 -50.28 11.39
N ILE A 92 -18.85 -50.30 12.68
CA ILE A 92 -18.22 -49.14 13.34
C ILE A 92 -16.90 -48.78 12.66
N VAL A 93 -16.05 -49.76 12.35
CA VAL A 93 -14.77 -49.54 11.67
C VAL A 93 -14.98 -48.94 10.28
N ILE A 94 -15.96 -49.43 9.52
CA ILE A 94 -16.32 -48.88 8.20
C ILE A 94 -16.77 -47.42 8.32
N ILE A 95 -17.60 -47.10 9.32
CA ILE A 95 -18.06 -45.73 9.58
C ILE A 95 -16.88 -44.82 9.93
N ILE A 96 -15.98 -45.26 10.83
CA ILE A 96 -14.79 -44.48 11.22
C ILE A 96 -13.88 -44.23 10.02
N LEU A 97 -13.62 -45.26 9.21
CA LEU A 97 -12.85 -45.13 7.96
C LEU A 97 -13.51 -44.16 6.99
N GLY A 98 -14.84 -44.22 6.82
CA GLY A 98 -15.60 -43.30 5.99
C GLY A 98 -15.53 -41.85 6.47
N ILE A 99 -15.59 -41.62 7.79
CA ILE A 99 -15.41 -40.27 8.36
C ILE A 99 -13.97 -39.77 8.14
N ALA A 100 -12.98 -40.64 8.30
CA ALA A 100 -11.57 -40.29 8.10
C ALA A 100 -11.24 -39.94 6.63
N THR A 101 -11.81 -40.67 5.66
CA THR A 101 -11.65 -40.33 4.23
C THR A 101 -12.34 -39.03 3.89
N LEU A 102 -13.57 -38.82 4.36
CA LEU A 102 -14.33 -37.59 4.14
C LEU A 102 -13.63 -36.36 4.71
N THR A 103 -13.12 -36.44 5.95
CA THR A 103 -12.36 -35.34 6.57
C THR A 103 -11.06 -35.05 5.83
N LYS A 104 -10.36 -36.07 5.35
CA LYS A 104 -9.16 -35.90 4.52
C LYS A 104 -9.48 -35.18 3.21
N ASP A 105 -10.55 -35.56 2.52
CA ASP A 105 -10.95 -34.94 1.26
C ASP A 105 -11.45 -33.51 1.45
N LEU A 106 -12.21 -33.24 2.52
CA LEU A 106 -12.61 -31.88 2.89
C LEU A 106 -11.38 -31.01 3.20
N SER A 107 -10.37 -31.56 3.89
CA SER A 107 -9.13 -30.83 4.18
C SER A 107 -8.30 -30.53 2.93
N ARG A 108 -8.30 -31.44 1.94
CA ARG A 108 -7.66 -31.25 0.64
C ARG A 108 -8.36 -30.16 -0.15
N LEU A 109 -9.69 -30.20 -0.22
CA LEU A 109 -10.51 -29.18 -0.86
C LEU A 109 -10.25 -27.80 -0.23
N SER A 110 -10.22 -27.73 1.10
CA SER A 110 -9.92 -26.50 1.83
C SER A 110 -8.54 -25.92 1.47
N LYS A 111 -7.51 -26.77 1.41
CA LYS A 111 -6.14 -26.36 1.05
C LYS A 111 -6.00 -25.99 -0.43
N SER A 112 -6.79 -26.62 -1.31
CA SER A 112 -6.69 -26.45 -2.77
C SER A 112 -7.59 -25.34 -3.33
N LEU A 113 -8.63 -24.91 -2.60
CA LEU A 113 -9.57 -23.89 -3.07
C LEU A 113 -9.74 -22.75 -2.08
N LEU A 114 -10.20 -23.04 -0.86
CA LEU A 114 -10.61 -22.02 0.11
C LEU A 114 -9.43 -21.14 0.57
N LYS A 115 -8.27 -21.74 0.86
CA LYS A 115 -7.10 -20.97 1.29
C LYS A 115 -6.56 -20.03 0.20
N PRO A 116 -6.30 -20.49 -1.05
CA PRO A 116 -5.89 -19.60 -2.12
C PRO A 116 -6.88 -18.47 -2.40
N LEU A 117 -8.19 -18.76 -2.43
CA LEU A 117 -9.22 -17.75 -2.68
C LEU A 117 -9.28 -16.69 -1.57
N ARG A 118 -9.14 -17.10 -0.31
CA ARG A 118 -9.08 -16.15 0.81
C ARG A 118 -7.86 -15.25 0.72
N SER A 119 -6.68 -15.81 0.45
CA SER A 119 -5.45 -15.04 0.25
C SER A 119 -5.59 -14.02 -0.89
N LEU A 120 -6.18 -14.45 -2.02
CA LEU A 120 -6.45 -13.57 -3.15
C LEU A 120 -7.41 -12.44 -2.77
N THR A 121 -8.44 -12.74 -1.98
CA THR A 121 -9.42 -11.74 -1.52
C THR A 121 -8.77 -10.72 -0.59
N GLU A 122 -7.92 -11.17 0.33
CA GLU A 122 -7.14 -10.31 1.23
C GLU A 122 -6.18 -9.39 0.44
N GLU A 123 -5.48 -9.92 -0.58
CA GLU A 123 -4.66 -9.11 -1.49
C GLU A 123 -5.48 -8.13 -2.36
N MET A 124 -6.65 -8.53 -2.84
CA MET A 124 -7.55 -7.65 -3.58
C MET A 124 -8.02 -6.48 -2.72
N GLN A 125 -8.35 -6.74 -1.45
CA GLN A 125 -8.75 -5.71 -0.50
C GLN A 125 -7.60 -4.74 -0.19
N SER A 126 -6.36 -5.22 -0.09
CA SER A 126 -5.21 -4.33 0.15
C SER A 126 -4.92 -3.40 -1.02
N ILE A 127 -5.08 -3.87 -2.27
CA ILE A 127 -5.00 -3.02 -3.47
C ILE A 127 -6.13 -1.99 -3.48
N ALA A 128 -7.36 -2.41 -3.18
CA ALA A 128 -8.51 -1.51 -3.10
C ALA A 128 -8.35 -0.44 -2.00
N GLN A 129 -7.68 -0.76 -0.89
CA GLN A 129 -7.35 0.16 0.20
C GLN A 129 -6.06 0.97 -0.06
N MET A 130 -5.51 0.91 -1.28
CA MET A 130 -4.36 1.70 -1.73
C MET A 130 -3.05 1.44 -0.99
N GLN A 131 -2.96 0.33 -0.26
CA GLN A 131 -1.75 -0.11 0.42
C GLN A 131 -0.95 -0.99 -0.55
N LEU A 132 -0.33 -0.35 -1.53
CA LEU A 132 0.60 -1.02 -2.47
C LEU A 132 2.05 -1.02 -1.98
N ALA A 133 2.33 -0.32 -0.87
CA ALA A 133 3.61 -0.36 -0.17
C ALA A 133 3.69 -1.63 0.70
N GLY A 134 4.56 -2.58 0.32
CA GLY A 134 4.85 -3.77 1.13
C GLY A 134 4.72 -5.12 0.42
N LEU A 135 4.37 -5.16 -0.87
CA LEU A 135 4.18 -6.42 -1.59
C LEU A 135 5.40 -6.70 -2.47
N GLU A 136 6.50 -7.08 -1.82
CA GLU A 136 7.60 -7.82 -2.45
C GLU A 136 7.01 -9.05 -3.17
N PRO A 137 7.58 -9.51 -4.29
CA PRO A 137 7.18 -10.76 -4.90
C PRO A 137 7.53 -11.89 -3.94
N GLU A 138 6.55 -12.38 -3.16
CA GLU A 138 6.73 -13.58 -2.36
C GLU A 138 6.99 -14.76 -3.31
N GLY A 139 8.27 -15.10 -3.46
CA GLY A 139 8.71 -16.27 -4.19
C GLY A 139 8.02 -17.51 -3.62
N ASN A 140 7.35 -18.27 -4.50
CA ASN A 140 6.74 -19.58 -4.27
C ASN A 140 5.35 -19.65 -3.60
N ALA A 141 4.59 -18.56 -3.44
CA ALA A 141 3.22 -18.66 -2.91
C ALA A 141 2.20 -19.30 -3.89
N TYR A 142 2.50 -19.33 -5.19
CA TYR A 142 1.49 -19.48 -6.26
C TYR A 142 1.35 -20.88 -6.89
N GLU A 143 1.98 -21.92 -6.33
CA GLU A 143 1.92 -23.27 -6.92
C GLU A 143 0.74 -24.14 -6.43
N ARG A 144 -0.03 -23.66 -5.43
CA ARG A 144 -1.07 -24.45 -4.76
C ARG A 144 -2.47 -24.05 -5.24
N GLY A 145 -3.22 -25.04 -5.73
CA GLY A 145 -4.63 -24.90 -6.07
C GLY A 145 -4.99 -25.65 -7.34
N THR A 146 -6.25 -25.55 -7.77
CA THR A 146 -6.65 -26.08 -9.09
C THR A 146 -6.02 -25.27 -10.22
N ALA A 147 -6.14 -25.74 -11.47
CA ALA A 147 -5.64 -25.00 -12.62
C ALA A 147 -6.27 -23.60 -12.74
N GLU A 148 -7.58 -23.49 -12.45
CA GLU A 148 -8.36 -22.26 -12.48
C GLU A 148 -7.89 -21.27 -11.41
N VAL A 149 -7.67 -21.75 -10.17
CA VAL A 149 -7.17 -20.90 -9.08
C VAL A 149 -5.79 -20.34 -9.39
N ARG A 150 -4.88 -21.17 -9.92
CA ARG A 150 -3.54 -20.73 -10.32
C ARG A 150 -3.59 -19.71 -11.46
N LEU A 151 -4.50 -19.88 -12.43
CA LEU A 151 -4.70 -18.92 -13.51
C LEU A 151 -5.18 -17.57 -12.97
N ILE A 152 -6.13 -17.56 -12.03
CA ILE A 152 -6.61 -16.33 -11.40
C ILE A 152 -5.47 -15.62 -10.65
N GLN A 153 -4.68 -16.35 -9.86
CA GLN A 153 -3.52 -15.79 -9.14
C GLN A 153 -2.48 -15.20 -10.10
N LEU A 154 -2.19 -15.89 -11.20
CA LEU A 154 -1.27 -15.41 -12.24
C LEU A 154 -1.78 -14.11 -12.88
N ILE A 155 -3.03 -14.10 -13.34
CA ILE A 155 -3.65 -12.91 -13.97
C ILE A 155 -3.64 -11.75 -12.97
N PHE A 156 -4.04 -12.00 -11.72
CA PHE A 156 -4.05 -10.98 -10.70
C PHE A 156 -2.65 -10.40 -10.43
N THR A 157 -1.63 -11.24 -10.41
CA THR A 157 -0.23 -10.79 -10.25
C THR A 157 0.23 -9.94 -11.44
N GLN A 158 -0.14 -10.33 -12.67
CA GLN A 158 0.12 -9.55 -13.87
C GLN A 158 -0.58 -8.19 -13.81
N THR A 159 -1.87 -8.17 -13.44
CA THR A 159 -2.65 -6.94 -13.27
C THR A 159 -2.06 -6.03 -12.19
N LYS A 160 -1.68 -6.59 -11.03
CA LYS A 160 -1.00 -5.87 -9.94
C LYS A 160 0.31 -5.24 -10.42
N THR A 161 1.11 -5.99 -11.16
CA THR A 161 2.38 -5.50 -11.74
C THR A 161 2.13 -4.40 -12.77
N ALA A 162 1.11 -4.56 -13.61
CA ALA A 162 0.70 -3.55 -14.58
C ALA A 162 0.23 -2.26 -13.88
N ILE A 163 -0.64 -2.35 -12.87
CA ILE A 163 -1.11 -1.19 -12.08
C ILE A 163 0.05 -0.48 -11.38
N ARG A 164 0.96 -1.24 -10.74
CA ARG A 164 2.18 -0.65 -10.12
C ARG A 164 3.05 0.05 -11.14
N SER A 165 3.18 -0.52 -12.33
CA SER A 165 3.96 0.08 -13.41
C SER A 165 3.28 1.32 -13.97
N TRP A 166 1.95 1.30 -14.16
CA TRP A 166 1.16 2.46 -14.57
C TRP A 166 1.22 3.59 -13.55
N GLY A 167 1.19 3.28 -12.25
CA GLY A 167 1.36 4.25 -11.17
C GLY A 167 2.69 5.01 -11.19
N LYS A 168 3.70 4.56 -11.97
CA LYS A 168 4.94 5.32 -12.20
C LYS A 168 4.81 6.43 -13.25
N TYR A 169 3.73 6.40 -14.06
CA TYR A 169 3.49 7.36 -15.15
C TYR A 169 2.41 8.38 -14.82
N VAL A 170 1.69 8.21 -13.70
CA VAL A 170 0.59 9.09 -13.29
C VAL A 170 0.74 9.46 -11.81
N PRO A 171 0.31 10.67 -11.40
CA PRO A 171 0.38 11.07 -10.00
C PRO A 171 -0.40 10.11 -9.11
N TRP A 172 0.29 9.50 -8.13
CA TRP A 172 -0.30 8.46 -7.28
C TRP A 172 -1.59 8.90 -6.57
N PRO A 173 -1.69 10.14 -6.03
CA PRO A 173 -2.94 10.59 -5.39
C PRO A 173 -4.14 10.67 -6.32
N VAL A 174 -3.93 10.81 -7.64
CA VAL A 174 -5.02 10.78 -8.63
C VAL A 174 -5.52 9.35 -8.82
N VAL A 175 -4.62 8.37 -8.92
CA VAL A 175 -4.96 6.94 -8.99
C VAL A 175 -5.75 6.52 -7.76
N GLN A 176 -5.30 6.96 -6.58
CA GLN A 176 -5.99 6.74 -5.32
C GLN A 176 -7.43 7.28 -5.38
N LEU A 177 -7.64 8.53 -5.78
CA LEU A 177 -8.99 9.09 -5.84
C LEU A 177 -9.93 8.32 -6.78
N LEU A 178 -9.45 7.90 -7.96
CA LEU A 178 -10.23 7.12 -8.91
C LEU A 178 -10.57 5.72 -8.35
N LEU A 179 -9.61 5.04 -7.74
CA LEU A 179 -9.81 3.73 -7.12
C LEU A 179 -10.81 3.79 -5.96
N ALA A 180 -10.72 4.80 -5.08
CA ALA A 180 -11.67 4.98 -3.98
C ALA A 180 -13.09 5.31 -4.47
N ALA A 181 -13.20 6.11 -5.52
CA ALA A 181 -14.49 6.50 -6.07
C ALA A 181 -15.14 5.37 -6.89
N GLY A 182 -14.36 4.40 -7.38
CA GLY A 182 -14.86 3.33 -8.24
C GLY A 182 -15.40 3.85 -9.58
N VAL A 183 -14.87 4.98 -10.06
CA VAL A 183 -15.29 5.63 -11.30
C VAL A 183 -14.15 5.66 -12.31
N ASP A 184 -14.50 5.68 -13.59
CA ASP A 184 -13.53 5.93 -14.65
C ASP A 184 -13.13 7.42 -14.67
N ALA A 185 -11.92 7.69 -15.17
CA ALA A 185 -11.48 9.06 -15.36
C ALA A 185 -12.34 9.73 -16.43
N SER A 186 -12.91 10.89 -16.10
CA SER A 186 -13.64 11.75 -17.03
C SER A 186 -12.99 13.12 -17.11
N PRO A 187 -13.11 13.84 -18.25
CA PRO A 187 -12.66 15.22 -18.35
C PRO A 187 -13.45 16.08 -17.37
N GLY A 188 -12.75 16.90 -16.61
CA GLY A 188 -13.37 17.71 -15.58
C GLY A 188 -12.31 18.50 -14.84
N VAL A 189 -12.49 19.81 -14.80
CA VAL A 189 -11.68 20.73 -14.02
C VAL A 189 -12.56 21.45 -13.02
N SER A 190 -11.98 21.76 -11.87
CA SER A 190 -12.60 22.61 -10.86
C SER A 190 -11.64 23.72 -10.52
N GLU A 191 -12.16 24.93 -10.34
CA GLU A 191 -11.38 26.03 -9.80
C GLU A 191 -10.97 25.72 -8.36
N LYS A 192 -9.67 25.81 -8.09
CA LYS A 192 -9.07 25.59 -6.78
C LYS A 192 -7.94 26.57 -6.56
N GLU A 193 -7.83 27.05 -5.32
CA GLU A 193 -6.63 27.72 -4.87
C GLU A 193 -5.58 26.66 -4.54
N VAL A 194 -4.41 26.80 -5.13
CA VAL A 194 -3.30 25.85 -4.97
C VAL A 194 -1.98 26.61 -4.92
N SER A 195 -0.95 25.98 -4.36
CA SER A 195 0.42 26.47 -4.49
C SER A 195 1.13 25.64 -5.54
N MET A 196 1.62 26.33 -6.57
CA MET A 196 2.32 25.73 -7.69
C MET A 196 3.80 26.01 -7.54
N PHE A 197 4.59 24.99 -7.84
CA PHE A 197 6.03 25.03 -7.78
C PHE A 197 6.58 24.62 -9.14
N PHE A 198 7.57 25.38 -9.61
CA PHE A 198 8.34 25.04 -10.79
C PHE A 198 9.82 25.15 -10.43
N SER A 199 10.62 24.18 -10.83
CA SER A 199 12.08 24.25 -10.72
C SER A 199 12.76 23.73 -11.96
N ASP A 200 13.94 24.27 -12.25
CA ASP A 200 14.80 23.84 -13.35
C ASP A 200 16.27 23.74 -12.90
N ILE A 201 17.09 22.93 -13.57
CA ILE A 201 18.52 22.81 -13.23
C ILE A 201 19.29 23.96 -13.89
N ALA A 202 20.00 24.73 -13.08
CA ALA A 202 20.80 25.84 -13.55
C ALA A 202 21.91 25.37 -14.51
N GLY A 203 21.84 25.81 -15.77
CA GLY A 203 22.85 25.50 -16.79
C GLY A 203 22.82 24.07 -17.30
N PHE A 204 21.68 23.37 -17.20
CA PHE A 204 21.55 21.96 -17.55
C PHE A 204 22.00 21.61 -18.98
N THR A 205 21.62 22.40 -19.98
CA THR A 205 22.03 22.18 -21.38
C THR A 205 23.54 22.02 -21.50
N SER A 206 24.31 22.93 -20.88
CA SER A 206 25.78 22.88 -20.90
C SER A 206 26.35 21.71 -20.10
N ILE A 207 25.62 21.18 -19.13
CA ILE A 207 26.00 20.00 -18.35
C ILE A 207 25.82 18.74 -19.20
N ILE A 208 24.65 18.55 -19.82
CA ILE A 208 24.34 17.33 -20.57
C ILE A 208 25.16 17.20 -21.86
N GLU A 209 25.53 18.31 -22.51
CA GLU A 209 26.39 18.30 -23.70
C GLU A 209 27.79 17.73 -23.40
N LYS A 210 28.24 17.81 -22.14
CA LYS A 210 29.56 17.35 -21.70
C LYS A 210 29.53 15.95 -21.09
N LEU A 211 28.35 15.36 -20.87
CA LEU A 211 28.18 14.08 -20.20
C LEU A 211 27.73 12.99 -21.17
N PRO A 212 28.27 11.76 -21.06
CA PRO A 212 27.72 10.61 -21.75
C PRO A 212 26.25 10.37 -21.37
N PRO A 213 25.37 9.92 -22.28
CA PRO A 213 23.94 9.75 -22.02
C PRO A 213 23.61 8.92 -20.76
N GLU A 214 24.36 7.86 -20.50
CA GLU A 214 24.17 6.99 -19.32
C GLU A 214 24.44 7.75 -18.00
N ARG A 215 25.45 8.62 -17.99
CA ARG A 215 25.82 9.45 -16.83
C ARG A 215 24.80 10.57 -16.62
N SER A 216 24.32 11.19 -17.70
CA SER A 216 23.24 12.18 -17.66
C SER A 216 21.96 11.58 -17.10
N LEU A 217 21.58 10.38 -17.58
CA LEU A 217 20.40 9.67 -17.08
C LEU A 217 20.53 9.30 -15.60
N LEU A 218 21.71 8.86 -15.16
CA LEU A 218 21.97 8.54 -13.76
C LEU A 218 21.80 9.77 -12.85
N LEU A 219 22.40 10.90 -13.23
CA LEU A 219 22.28 12.16 -12.49
C LEU A 219 20.83 12.64 -12.44
N LEU A 220 20.15 12.64 -13.59
CA LEU A 220 18.78 13.13 -13.71
C LEU A 220 17.78 12.24 -12.95
N SER A 221 17.94 10.92 -13.04
CA SER A 221 17.09 9.97 -12.31
C SER A 221 17.25 10.14 -10.79
N ARG A 222 18.49 10.36 -10.32
CA ARG A 222 18.77 10.60 -8.91
C ARG A 222 18.20 11.94 -8.45
N TYR A 223 18.37 12.99 -9.26
CA TYR A 223 17.79 14.30 -9.02
C TYR A 223 16.26 14.23 -8.88
N PHE A 224 15.56 13.65 -9.87
CA PHE A 224 14.11 13.51 -9.81
C PHE A 224 13.65 12.70 -8.62
N ASN A 225 14.33 11.61 -8.27
CA ASN A 225 14.00 10.83 -7.08
C ASN A 225 14.12 11.65 -5.79
N ASP A 226 15.26 12.30 -5.58
CA ASP A 226 15.54 13.01 -4.32
C ASP A 226 14.65 14.27 -4.17
N MET A 227 14.33 14.96 -5.28
CA MET A 227 13.41 16.10 -5.27
C MET A 227 11.95 15.69 -5.11
N SER A 228 11.50 14.69 -5.88
CA SER A 228 10.10 14.22 -5.81
C SER A 228 9.76 13.66 -4.44
N GLN A 229 10.70 12.95 -3.80
CA GLN A 229 10.51 12.47 -2.42
C GLN A 229 10.25 13.63 -1.45
N VAL A 230 10.98 14.75 -1.59
CA VAL A 230 10.74 15.93 -0.74
C VAL A 230 9.37 16.55 -1.01
N ILE A 231 8.94 16.61 -2.27
CA ILE A 231 7.60 17.11 -2.64
C ILE A 231 6.51 16.23 -2.01
N ASP A 232 6.62 14.91 -2.17
CA ASP A 232 5.68 13.93 -1.63
C ASP A 232 5.61 13.98 -0.10
N ASP A 233 6.76 14.09 0.58
CA ASP A 233 6.86 14.19 2.04
C ASP A 233 6.15 15.44 2.62
N HIS A 234 5.89 16.46 1.77
CA HIS A 234 5.17 17.69 2.15
C HIS A 234 3.74 17.73 1.59
N GLY A 235 3.25 16.62 1.03
CA GLY A 235 1.90 16.52 0.48
C GLY A 235 1.70 17.30 -0.82
N GLY A 236 2.78 17.59 -1.53
CA GLY A 236 2.73 18.03 -2.92
C GLY A 236 2.60 16.83 -3.85
N ILE A 237 2.27 17.10 -5.11
CA ILE A 237 2.28 16.10 -6.16
C ILE A 237 3.09 16.61 -7.35
N VAL A 238 3.96 15.77 -7.90
CA VAL A 238 4.58 16.04 -9.19
C VAL A 238 3.54 15.83 -10.29
N ILE A 239 3.27 16.89 -11.06
CA ILE A 239 2.34 16.85 -12.19
C ILE A 239 3.04 16.28 -13.42
N GLU A 240 4.24 16.78 -13.70
CA GLU A 240 5.05 16.33 -14.83
C GLU A 240 6.50 16.76 -14.69
N PHE A 241 7.36 16.05 -15.43
CA PHE A 241 8.73 16.46 -15.73
C PHE A 241 8.77 17.07 -17.14
N ILE A 242 9.39 18.23 -17.29
CA ILE A 242 9.52 18.95 -18.57
C ILE A 242 11.01 19.14 -18.84
N GLY A 243 11.63 18.21 -19.56
CA GLY A 243 13.10 18.18 -19.65
C GLY A 243 13.69 17.83 -18.28
N ASP A 244 14.48 18.74 -17.71
CA ASP A 244 15.01 18.70 -16.34
C ASP A 244 14.15 19.44 -15.31
N ALA A 245 13.09 20.11 -15.77
CA ALA A 245 12.20 20.83 -14.89
C ALA A 245 11.19 19.93 -14.17
N ILE A 246 10.79 20.36 -12.97
CA ILE A 246 9.75 19.72 -12.16
C ILE A 246 8.60 20.71 -11.99
N LEU A 247 7.40 20.33 -12.45
CA LEU A 247 6.16 21.02 -12.13
C LEU A 247 5.41 20.24 -11.05
N SER A 248 5.11 20.91 -9.93
CA SER A 248 4.31 20.31 -8.86
C SER A 248 3.24 21.24 -8.33
N VAL A 249 2.24 20.66 -7.68
CA VAL A 249 1.12 21.39 -7.07
C VAL A 249 0.85 20.87 -5.66
N PHE A 250 0.48 21.79 -4.77
CA PHE A 250 0.08 21.54 -3.40
C PHE A 250 -1.35 22.04 -3.18
N GLY A 251 -2.14 21.30 -2.41
CA GLY A 251 -3.55 21.61 -2.15
C GLY A 251 -4.54 20.99 -3.14
N ALA A 252 -4.05 20.28 -4.16
CA ALA A 252 -4.85 19.48 -5.08
C ALA A 252 -4.10 18.18 -5.48
N PRO A 253 -4.81 17.08 -5.79
CA PRO A 253 -6.25 16.92 -5.71
C PRO A 253 -6.75 16.80 -4.26
N VAL A 254 -5.87 16.41 -3.33
CA VAL A 254 -6.12 16.34 -1.89
C VAL A 254 -6.05 17.75 -1.31
N LYS A 255 -7.13 18.19 -0.67
CA LYS A 255 -7.18 19.50 -0.03
C LYS A 255 -6.20 19.56 1.13
N ASN A 256 -5.34 20.56 1.13
CA ASN A 256 -4.46 20.92 2.23
C ASN A 256 -4.62 22.44 2.42
N ARG A 257 -4.94 22.92 3.63
CA ARG A 257 -5.08 24.36 3.90
C ARG A 257 -3.72 25.06 4.04
N ASP A 258 -2.73 24.34 4.54
CA ASP A 258 -1.38 24.84 4.77
C ASP A 258 -0.49 24.63 3.53
N HIS A 259 -1.11 24.46 2.35
CA HIS A 259 -0.40 24.20 1.10
C HIS A 259 0.65 25.26 0.74
N PRO A 260 0.50 26.57 1.03
CA PRO A 260 1.54 27.57 0.75
C PRO A 260 2.76 27.36 1.64
N GLU A 261 2.57 27.15 2.94
CA GLU A 261 3.65 26.85 3.85
C GLU A 261 4.35 25.52 3.51
N ALA A 262 3.57 24.49 3.19
CA ALA A 262 4.09 23.17 2.83
C ALA A 262 4.99 23.26 1.57
N CYS A 263 4.53 23.99 0.56
CA CYS A 263 5.27 24.23 -0.68
C CYS A 263 6.60 24.96 -0.41
N VAL A 264 6.58 26.07 0.33
CA VAL A 264 7.81 26.83 0.66
C VAL A 264 8.78 26.00 1.52
N ARG A 265 8.27 25.22 2.49
CA ARG A 265 9.12 24.29 3.28
C ARG A 265 9.72 23.19 2.42
N ALA A 266 8.97 22.66 1.46
CA ALA A 266 9.46 21.67 0.51
C ALA A 266 10.61 22.25 -0.32
N THR A 267 10.44 23.47 -0.89
CA THR A 267 11.50 24.17 -1.62
C THR A 267 12.79 24.30 -0.82
N LEU A 268 12.73 24.79 0.42
CA LEU A 268 13.92 24.92 1.25
C LEU A 268 14.58 23.57 1.61
N LYS A 269 13.78 22.50 1.73
CA LYS A 269 14.30 21.15 1.94
C LYS A 269 14.88 20.54 0.66
N MET A 270 14.35 20.88 -0.51
CA MET A 270 14.89 20.49 -1.81
C MET A 270 16.28 21.10 -2.01
N LEU A 271 16.46 22.39 -1.68
CA LEU A 271 17.79 23.03 -1.71
C LEU A 271 18.79 22.31 -0.78
N ARG A 272 18.38 21.90 0.43
CA ARG A 272 19.24 21.08 1.31
C ARG A 272 19.45 19.65 0.82
N ALA A 273 18.50 19.09 0.08
CA ALA A 273 18.64 17.77 -0.55
C ALA A 273 19.62 17.83 -1.73
N LEU A 274 19.64 18.95 -2.44
CA LEU A 274 20.57 19.24 -3.52
C LEU A 274 22.02 19.25 -3.03
N ASP A 275 22.30 19.76 -1.84
CA ASP A 275 23.64 19.67 -1.23
C ASP A 275 24.09 18.21 -1.10
N ARG A 276 23.20 17.33 -0.60
CA ARG A 276 23.49 15.90 -0.47
C ARG A 276 23.63 15.22 -1.83
N LEU A 277 22.82 15.61 -2.81
CA LEU A 277 22.94 15.15 -4.19
C LEU A 277 24.31 15.53 -4.75
N ASN A 278 24.77 16.76 -4.54
CA ASN A 278 26.05 17.26 -5.01
C ASN A 278 27.25 16.55 -4.34
N ASP A 279 27.15 16.24 -3.04
CA ASP A 279 28.14 15.40 -2.36
C ASP A 279 28.18 13.98 -2.94
N TRP A 280 27.03 13.43 -3.31
CA TRP A 280 26.93 12.14 -3.97
C TRP A 280 27.50 12.20 -5.40
N SER A 281 27.16 13.24 -6.18
CA SER A 281 27.67 13.48 -7.53
C SER A 281 29.18 13.55 -7.55
N LYS A 282 29.78 14.28 -6.59
CA LYS A 282 31.24 14.37 -6.44
C LYS A 282 31.89 13.00 -6.23
N LYS A 283 31.25 12.09 -5.49
CA LYS A 283 31.77 10.71 -5.27
C LYS A 283 31.64 9.81 -6.50
N HIS A 284 30.83 10.20 -7.49
CA HIS A 284 30.56 9.44 -8.71
C HIS A 284 31.13 10.13 -9.96
N ASP A 285 32.02 11.12 -9.78
CA ASP A 285 32.60 11.93 -10.85
C ASP A 285 31.54 12.61 -11.74
N LEU A 286 30.44 13.04 -11.13
CA LEU A 286 29.37 13.81 -11.76
C LEU A 286 29.47 15.29 -11.37
N PRO A 287 29.06 16.21 -12.26
CA PRO A 287 29.13 17.64 -11.99
C PRO A 287 28.19 18.07 -10.88
N LYS A 288 28.55 19.16 -10.19
CA LYS A 288 27.67 19.87 -9.27
C LYS A 288 26.52 20.50 -10.08
N VAL A 289 25.31 20.42 -9.54
CA VAL A 289 24.12 21.05 -10.11
C VAL A 289 23.51 22.05 -9.12
N GLY A 290 23.02 23.16 -9.65
CA GLY A 290 22.17 24.13 -8.95
C GLY A 290 20.73 23.97 -9.42
N ILE A 291 19.77 24.43 -8.62
CA ILE A 291 18.36 24.54 -9.06
C ILE A 291 17.87 25.93 -8.81
N ARG A 292 16.96 26.40 -9.65
CA ARG A 292 16.19 27.61 -9.40
C ARG A 292 14.74 27.22 -9.21
N CYS A 293 14.02 27.91 -8.34
CA CYS A 293 12.67 27.57 -7.95
C CYS A 293 11.76 28.80 -7.99
N GLY A 294 10.57 28.64 -8.55
CA GLY A 294 9.51 29.63 -8.52
C GLY A 294 8.26 29.08 -7.85
N ILE A 295 7.68 29.86 -6.93
CA ILE A 295 6.48 29.45 -6.18
C ILE A 295 5.41 30.54 -6.25
N HIS A 296 4.22 30.14 -6.71
CA HIS A 296 3.05 31.00 -6.76
C HIS A 296 1.84 30.31 -6.15
N THR A 297 1.03 31.08 -5.43
CA THR A 297 -0.25 30.62 -4.88
C THR A 297 -1.38 31.43 -5.49
N GLY A 298 -2.34 30.74 -6.09
CA GLY A 298 -3.44 31.40 -6.78
C GLY A 298 -4.53 30.43 -7.22
N GLN A 299 -5.63 31.00 -7.73
CA GLN A 299 -6.73 30.24 -8.32
C GLN A 299 -6.33 29.72 -9.70
N VAL A 300 -6.54 28.43 -9.92
CA VAL A 300 -6.37 27.76 -11.21
C VAL A 300 -7.45 26.72 -11.43
N LEU A 301 -7.68 26.34 -12.68
CA LEU A 301 -8.48 25.19 -13.02
C LEU A 301 -7.60 23.94 -12.88
N CYS A 302 -7.98 23.05 -11.97
CA CYS A 302 -7.25 21.82 -11.70
C CYS A 302 -8.14 20.60 -11.90
N GLY A 303 -7.63 19.58 -12.60
CA GLY A 303 -8.39 18.36 -12.88
C GLY A 303 -7.86 17.57 -14.07
N ASN A 304 -8.70 16.65 -14.55
CA ASN A 304 -8.41 15.81 -15.70
C ASN A 304 -8.70 16.59 -16.99
N MET A 305 -7.68 16.74 -17.82
CA MET A 305 -7.75 17.42 -19.12
C MET A 305 -7.36 16.47 -20.24
N GLY A 306 -7.85 16.73 -21.44
CA GLY A 306 -7.64 15.89 -22.62
C GLY A 306 -8.95 15.36 -23.18
N PHE A 307 -8.91 14.16 -23.76
CA PHE A 307 -10.06 13.52 -24.39
C PHE A 307 -10.17 12.06 -23.94
N HIS A 308 -11.24 11.38 -24.33
CA HIS A 308 -11.65 10.07 -23.78
C HIS A 308 -10.51 9.04 -23.66
N SER A 309 -9.61 8.93 -24.64
CA SER A 309 -8.55 7.91 -24.62
C SER A 309 -7.20 8.39 -24.08
N ARG A 310 -7.03 9.70 -23.84
CA ARG A 310 -5.81 10.27 -23.27
C ARG A 310 -6.16 11.46 -22.38
N MET A 311 -6.04 11.25 -21.07
CA MET A 311 -6.21 12.27 -20.06
C MET A 311 -4.90 12.51 -19.31
N LYS A 312 -4.74 13.74 -18.85
CA LYS A 312 -3.66 14.15 -17.96
C LYS A 312 -4.26 14.98 -16.83
N TYR A 313 -3.89 14.67 -15.60
CA TYR A 313 -4.18 15.54 -14.48
C TYR A 313 -3.22 16.74 -14.53
N GLY A 314 -3.74 17.95 -14.39
CA GLY A 314 -2.89 19.14 -14.42
C GLY A 314 -3.58 20.39 -13.89
N VAL A 315 -2.88 21.51 -14.08
CA VAL A 315 -3.33 22.86 -13.72
C VAL A 315 -3.29 23.74 -14.97
N VAL A 316 -4.32 24.55 -15.18
CA VAL A 316 -4.39 25.54 -16.26
C VAL A 316 -4.99 26.84 -15.76
N GLY A 317 -4.60 27.94 -16.39
CA GLY A 317 -5.02 29.29 -16.04
C GLY A 317 -3.84 30.25 -16.07
N GLU A 318 -4.12 31.54 -15.99
CA GLU A 318 -3.10 32.59 -16.03
C GLU A 318 -2.04 32.42 -14.93
N ASN A 319 -2.49 32.09 -13.71
CA ASN A 319 -1.62 31.87 -12.56
C ASN A 319 -0.71 30.63 -12.70
N ALA A 320 -1.03 29.69 -13.59
CA ALA A 320 -0.27 28.43 -13.75
C ALA A 320 1.14 28.65 -14.35
N ASN A 321 1.33 29.77 -15.06
CA ASN A 321 2.61 30.09 -15.69
C ASN A 321 3.54 30.95 -14.82
N ILE A 322 3.02 31.56 -13.74
CA ILE A 322 3.80 32.45 -12.86
C ILE A 322 5.00 31.73 -12.19
N PRO A 323 4.88 30.48 -11.69
CA PRO A 323 6.03 29.75 -11.14
C PRO A 323 7.22 29.64 -12.11
N ALA A 324 6.97 29.35 -13.39
CA ALA A 324 8.04 29.26 -14.39
C ALA A 324 8.72 30.61 -14.64
N LYS A 325 7.95 31.71 -14.65
CA LYS A 325 8.52 33.06 -14.75
C LYS A 325 9.39 33.41 -13.54
N LEU A 326 8.92 33.09 -12.34
CA LEU A 326 9.69 33.30 -11.10
C LEU A 326 10.97 32.46 -11.11
N GLU A 327 10.93 31.21 -11.58
CA GLU A 327 12.12 30.39 -11.78
C GLU A 327 13.11 31.06 -12.72
N GLU A 328 12.67 31.56 -13.88
CA GLU A 328 13.55 32.19 -14.86
C GLU A 328 14.22 33.44 -14.27
N MET A 329 13.45 34.25 -13.55
CA MET A 329 13.91 35.50 -12.91
C MET A 329 15.01 35.29 -11.88
N ASN A 330 15.07 34.13 -11.22
CA ASN A 330 16.15 33.80 -10.28
C ASN A 330 17.54 34.00 -10.91
N LYS A 331 17.68 33.74 -12.22
CA LYS A 331 18.93 33.96 -12.96
C LYS A 331 19.40 35.41 -12.87
N ASN A 332 18.47 36.34 -13.03
CA ASN A 332 18.75 37.77 -13.14
C ASN A 332 19.09 38.36 -11.77
N TYR A 333 18.50 37.80 -10.71
CA TYR A 333 18.75 38.23 -9.33
C TYR A 333 19.87 37.46 -8.64
N GLY A 334 20.33 36.34 -9.21
CA GLY A 334 21.32 35.46 -8.57
C GLY A 334 20.76 34.76 -7.31
N THR A 335 19.48 34.39 -7.34
CA THR A 335 18.80 33.67 -6.26
C THR A 335 18.52 32.22 -6.64
N ASP A 336 18.27 31.35 -5.67
CA ASP A 336 17.85 29.96 -5.92
C ASP A 336 16.33 29.76 -5.82
N ASN A 337 15.62 30.67 -5.15
CA ASN A 337 14.17 30.62 -5.04
C ASN A 337 13.52 32.00 -5.02
N LEU A 338 12.37 32.11 -5.68
CA LEU A 338 11.50 33.29 -5.61
C LEU A 338 10.06 32.87 -5.37
N ILE A 339 9.36 33.68 -4.58
CA ILE A 339 7.93 33.55 -4.32
C ILE A 339 7.21 34.84 -4.72
N SER A 340 6.01 34.72 -5.27
CA SER A 340 5.13 35.87 -5.52
C SER A 340 4.57 36.45 -4.21
N GLU A 341 4.16 37.73 -4.23
CA GLU A 341 3.36 38.38 -3.18
C GLU A 341 2.17 37.54 -2.70
N ALA A 342 1.38 36.98 -3.62
CA ALA A 342 0.25 36.13 -3.27
C ALA A 342 0.61 34.88 -2.44
N THR A 343 1.82 34.34 -2.61
CA THR A 343 2.34 33.26 -1.76
C THR A 343 2.75 33.82 -0.42
N HIS A 344 3.54 34.90 -0.40
CA HIS A 344 4.02 35.58 0.80
C HIS A 344 2.87 35.91 1.77
N ASP A 345 1.78 36.49 1.26
CA ASP A 345 0.62 36.90 2.06
C ASP A 345 -0.13 35.74 2.74
N ARG A 346 0.08 34.51 2.26
CA ARG A 346 -0.50 33.29 2.83
C ARG A 346 0.43 32.56 3.79
N LEU A 347 1.66 33.04 3.97
CA LEU A 347 2.61 32.46 4.92
C LEU A 347 2.42 33.09 6.30
N SER A 348 2.68 32.33 7.37
CA SER A 348 2.78 32.95 8.69
C SER A 348 3.99 33.90 8.74
N PRO A 349 3.84 35.12 9.32
CA PRO A 349 4.96 36.06 9.51
C PRO A 349 6.11 35.50 10.35
N THR A 350 5.89 34.39 11.05
CA THR A 350 6.86 33.77 11.96
C THR A 350 7.39 32.42 11.48
N SER A 351 7.04 32.02 10.25
CA SER A 351 7.44 30.71 9.71
C SER A 351 8.77 30.75 8.95
N PHE A 352 9.14 31.89 8.36
CA PHE A 352 10.25 31.99 7.42
C PHE A 352 11.00 33.31 7.55
N ILE A 353 12.27 33.31 7.14
CA ILE A 353 13.05 34.52 6.90
C ILE A 353 12.88 34.84 5.43
N ILE A 354 12.24 35.96 5.13
CA ILE A 354 11.90 36.38 3.78
C ILE A 354 12.47 37.77 3.57
N ARG A 355 13.07 38.00 2.40
CA ARG A 355 13.44 39.35 1.95
C ARG A 355 12.65 39.72 0.70
N PRO A 356 12.19 40.97 0.55
CA PRO A 356 11.75 41.46 -0.74
C PRO A 356 12.95 41.51 -1.69
N ILE A 357 12.71 41.33 -2.99
CA ILE A 357 13.76 41.38 -4.01
C ILE A 357 13.52 42.54 -4.96
N ASP A 358 12.38 42.57 -5.65
CA ASP A 358 12.14 43.59 -6.68
C ASP A 358 10.66 43.73 -7.02
N TYR A 359 10.31 44.88 -7.58
CA TYR A 359 9.01 45.14 -8.19
C TYR A 359 9.05 44.73 -9.66
N VAL A 360 8.08 43.91 -10.07
CA VAL A 360 8.09 43.25 -11.38
C VAL A 360 6.69 43.10 -11.94
N HIS A 361 6.57 42.88 -13.25
CA HIS A 361 5.32 42.50 -13.89
C HIS A 361 5.26 41.00 -14.13
N LEU A 362 4.48 40.28 -13.31
CA LEU A 362 4.32 38.82 -13.45
C LEU A 362 3.24 38.45 -14.46
N ARG A 363 2.21 39.28 -14.61
CA ARG A 363 1.08 39.06 -15.50
C ARG A 363 1.19 39.94 -16.74
N GLN A 364 0.78 39.40 -17.88
CA GLN A 364 0.62 40.22 -19.08
C GLN A 364 -0.69 41.00 -18.93
N GLY A 365 -0.66 42.30 -19.25
CA GLY A 365 -1.88 43.10 -19.28
C GLY A 365 -2.85 42.52 -20.30
N HIS A 366 -4.15 42.49 -19.95
CA HIS A 366 -5.21 42.14 -20.88
C HIS A 366 -5.79 43.41 -21.50
N GLY A 367 -5.60 43.58 -22.81
CA GLY A 367 -6.11 44.76 -23.52
C GLY A 367 -5.39 46.05 -23.07
N ASP A 368 -6.18 47.04 -22.62
CA ASP A 368 -5.71 48.36 -22.19
C ASP A 368 -5.39 48.44 -20.68
N GLU A 369 -5.52 47.34 -19.92
CA GLU A 369 -5.20 47.36 -18.49
C GLU A 369 -3.68 47.38 -18.24
N PRO A 370 -3.16 48.34 -17.44
CA PRO A 370 -1.74 48.39 -17.13
C PRO A 370 -1.30 47.14 -16.35
N GLN A 371 -0.10 46.66 -16.64
CA GLN A 371 0.47 45.49 -15.96
C GLN A 371 0.59 45.79 -14.46
N ALA A 372 -0.05 44.96 -13.63
CA ALA A 372 0.09 45.07 -12.19
C ALA A 372 1.57 44.89 -11.81
N VAL A 373 2.06 45.80 -10.98
CA VAL A 373 3.39 45.70 -10.37
C VAL A 373 3.24 44.90 -9.10
N GLU A 374 3.98 43.80 -9.00
CA GLU A 374 3.97 42.90 -7.85
C GLU A 374 5.37 42.83 -7.26
N LEU A 375 5.43 42.70 -5.93
CA LEU A 375 6.70 42.48 -5.24
C LEU A 375 7.01 40.98 -5.23
N VAL A 376 8.23 40.62 -5.64
CA VAL A 376 8.74 39.25 -5.49
C VAL A 376 9.67 39.15 -4.30
N PHE A 377 9.68 37.98 -3.67
CA PHE A 377 10.41 37.74 -2.45
C PHE A 377 11.31 36.52 -2.56
N ASN A 378 12.42 36.53 -1.84
CA ASN A 378 13.32 35.39 -1.71
C ASN A 378 13.24 34.84 -0.28
N VAL A 379 13.13 33.52 -0.16
CA VAL A 379 13.05 32.84 1.14
C VAL A 379 14.44 32.35 1.52
N LEU A 380 14.98 32.92 2.59
CA LEU A 380 16.34 32.65 3.08
C LEU A 380 16.41 31.47 4.05
N GLY A 381 15.30 31.15 4.71
CA GLY A 381 15.28 30.06 5.68
C GLY A 381 13.97 29.89 6.44
N VAL A 382 13.96 28.88 7.31
CA VAL A 382 12.83 28.59 8.21
C VAL A 382 13.13 29.18 9.58
N LEU A 383 12.12 29.82 10.20
CA LEU A 383 12.16 30.20 11.60
C LEU A 383 11.71 29.01 12.47
N GLY A 384 12.55 28.63 13.43
CA GLY A 384 12.28 27.54 14.37
C GLY A 384 11.58 28.01 15.64
N LYS A 385 11.01 27.07 16.40
CA LYS A 385 10.52 27.35 17.76
C LYS A 385 11.71 27.32 18.72
N GLY A 386 12.05 28.47 19.32
CA GLY A 386 13.11 28.59 20.32
C GLY A 386 14.05 29.78 20.08
N PRO A 387 15.17 29.87 20.82
CA PRO A 387 16.15 30.93 20.64
C PRO A 387 16.73 30.88 19.22
N LEU A 388 16.72 32.02 18.53
CA LEU A 388 17.23 32.12 17.17
C LEU A 388 18.76 31.94 17.15
N PRO A 389 19.32 31.04 16.33
CA PRO A 389 20.76 30.95 16.13
C PRO A 389 21.34 32.29 15.66
N THR A 390 22.61 32.58 15.98
CA THR A 390 23.27 33.83 15.57
C THR A 390 23.22 34.04 14.05
N LYS A 391 23.38 32.97 13.26
CA LYS A 391 23.23 33.03 11.80
C LYS A 391 21.84 33.51 11.39
N THR A 392 20.79 32.98 12.01
CA THR A 392 19.40 33.36 11.75
C THR A 392 19.13 34.83 12.08
N GLN A 393 19.64 35.31 13.22
CA GLN A 393 19.49 36.72 13.61
C GLN A 393 20.17 37.66 12.62
N LYS A 394 21.39 37.34 12.17
CA LYS A 394 22.10 38.12 11.14
C LYS A 394 21.35 38.13 9.80
N LEU A 395 20.78 37.00 9.39
CA LEU A 395 19.99 36.91 8.17
C LEU A 395 18.71 37.75 8.23
N MET A 396 18.04 37.76 9.38
CA MET A 396 16.86 38.61 9.57
C MET A 396 17.23 40.09 9.49
N ALA A 397 18.28 40.51 10.21
CA ALA A 397 18.75 41.89 10.15
C ALA A 397 19.14 42.31 8.71
N ALA A 398 19.86 41.45 7.99
CA ALA A 398 20.22 41.73 6.59
C ALA A 398 18.99 41.78 5.65
N ALA A 399 17.95 40.98 5.91
CA ALA A 399 16.69 41.04 5.17
C ALA A 399 15.92 42.35 5.44
N ASP A 400 15.92 42.81 6.69
CA ASP A 400 15.34 44.10 7.08
C ASP A 400 16.13 45.27 6.44
N ASP A 401 17.46 45.21 6.47
CA ASP A 401 18.33 46.19 5.81
C ASP A 401 18.09 46.24 4.29
N PHE A 402 17.91 45.08 3.64
CA PHE A 402 17.53 45.02 2.22
C PHE A 402 16.17 45.67 1.98
N SER A 403 15.20 45.45 2.86
CA SER A 403 13.85 46.01 2.73
C SER A 403 13.88 47.54 2.78
N ASN A 404 14.63 48.12 3.73
CA ASN A 404 14.84 49.56 3.81
C ASN A 404 15.53 50.12 2.56
N ALA A 405 16.55 49.42 2.06
CA ALA A 405 17.26 49.79 0.83
C ALA A 405 16.33 49.79 -0.39
N LEU A 406 15.42 48.82 -0.49
CA LEU A 406 14.44 48.73 -1.56
C LEU A 406 13.38 49.84 -1.46
N GLU A 407 12.95 50.21 -0.26
CA GLU A 407 12.05 51.36 -0.05
C GLU A 407 12.71 52.68 -0.48
N ALA A 408 13.97 52.91 -0.08
CA ALA A 408 14.74 54.07 -0.51
C ALA A 408 14.92 54.09 -2.04
N TYR A 409 15.20 52.94 -2.65
CA TYR A 409 15.31 52.78 -4.09
C TYR A 409 14.00 53.14 -4.80
N LYS A 410 12.86 52.62 -4.33
CA LYS A 410 11.54 52.95 -4.86
C LYS A 410 11.20 54.44 -4.69
N GLY A 411 11.64 55.03 -3.57
CA GLY A 411 11.52 56.46 -3.28
C GLY A 411 12.47 57.36 -4.09
N GLN A 412 13.23 56.80 -5.04
CA GLN A 412 14.23 57.50 -5.86
C GLN A 412 15.38 58.13 -5.06
N LEU A 413 15.59 57.67 -3.81
CA LEU A 413 16.72 58.06 -2.96
C LEU A 413 17.94 57.18 -3.27
N PHE A 414 18.38 57.19 -4.54
CA PHE A 414 19.37 56.23 -5.04
C PHE A 414 20.74 56.29 -4.34
N GLY A 415 21.13 57.47 -3.82
CA GLY A 415 22.36 57.61 -3.04
C GLY A 415 22.29 56.87 -1.69
N GLU A 416 21.15 56.97 -1.01
CA GLU A 416 20.90 56.26 0.25
C GLU A 416 20.74 54.76 0.01
N ALA A 417 19.93 54.38 -0.99
CA ALA A 417 19.75 52.99 -1.39
C ALA A 417 21.08 52.32 -1.74
N LEU A 418 21.96 53.01 -2.49
CA LEU A 418 23.29 52.51 -2.84
C LEU A 418 24.14 52.19 -1.61
N GLN A 419 24.14 53.08 -0.62
CA GLN A 419 24.85 52.85 0.63
C GLN A 419 24.27 51.66 1.39
N GLN A 420 22.94 51.60 1.52
CA GLN A 420 22.26 50.53 2.25
C GLN A 420 22.46 49.16 1.58
N PHE A 421 22.30 49.03 0.26
CA PHE A 421 22.59 47.78 -0.45
C PHE A 421 24.06 47.35 -0.33
N THR A 422 25.00 48.30 -0.30
CA THR A 422 26.41 47.98 -0.07
C THR A 422 26.64 47.39 1.33
N LEU A 423 25.98 47.94 2.36
CA LEU A 423 26.02 47.43 3.72
C LEU A 423 25.35 46.05 3.82
N THR A 424 24.19 45.87 3.18
CA THR A 424 23.48 44.59 3.13
C THR A 424 24.33 43.50 2.46
N ASN A 425 25.02 43.81 1.36
CA ASN A 425 25.97 42.89 0.72
C ASN A 425 27.05 42.45 1.71
N GLN A 426 27.64 43.38 2.46
CA GLN A 426 28.67 43.06 3.44
C GLN A 426 28.11 42.18 4.58
N ALA A 427 26.91 42.49 5.09
CA ALA A 427 26.26 41.71 6.14
C ALA A 427 25.95 40.28 5.68
N MET A 428 25.49 40.11 4.44
CA MET A 428 25.24 38.80 3.83
C MET A 428 26.55 38.04 3.59
N LYS A 429 27.61 38.72 3.14
CA LYS A 429 28.96 38.16 2.97
C LYS A 429 29.55 37.66 4.27
N ASP A 430 29.31 38.34 5.38
CA ASP A 430 29.73 37.88 6.71
C ASP A 430 29.01 36.60 7.16
N VAL A 431 27.85 36.29 6.56
CA VAL A 431 27.05 35.10 6.87
C VAL A 431 27.35 33.91 5.94
N TYR A 432 27.48 34.17 4.64
CA TYR A 432 27.66 33.13 3.61
C TYR A 432 29.08 33.00 3.08
N HIS A 433 29.96 33.96 3.41
CA HIS A 433 31.32 34.06 2.87
C HIS A 433 31.38 34.26 1.35
N GLU A 434 30.27 34.67 0.74
CA GLU A 434 30.10 34.94 -0.69
C GLU A 434 29.35 36.27 -0.85
N ASP A 435 29.54 36.95 -1.97
CA ASP A 435 28.81 38.19 -2.26
C ASP A 435 27.31 37.90 -2.48
N ASP A 436 26.46 38.84 -2.06
CA ASP A 436 25.01 38.78 -2.27
C ASP A 436 24.66 39.41 -3.62
N GLU A 437 24.44 38.56 -4.62
CA GLU A 437 24.12 38.96 -5.99
C GLU A 437 22.93 39.94 -6.09
N PRO A 438 21.81 39.77 -5.34
CA PRO A 438 20.75 40.78 -5.32
C PRO A 438 21.25 42.16 -4.87
N SER A 439 21.98 42.25 -3.76
CA SER A 439 22.50 43.53 -3.29
C SER A 439 23.46 44.16 -4.30
N LEU A 440 24.34 43.37 -4.92
CA LEU A 440 25.26 43.87 -5.95
C LEU A 440 24.53 44.35 -7.21
N LEU A 441 23.47 43.65 -7.62
CA LEU A 441 22.62 44.08 -8.74
C LEU A 441 22.00 45.45 -8.45
N PHE A 442 21.42 45.64 -7.28
CA PHE A 442 20.81 46.91 -6.93
C PHE A 442 21.84 48.03 -6.74
N VAL A 443 23.05 47.74 -6.26
CA VAL A 443 24.16 48.72 -6.27
C VAL A 443 24.45 49.19 -7.71
N LYS A 444 24.52 48.27 -8.68
CA LYS A 444 24.71 48.63 -10.10
C LYS A 444 23.56 49.50 -10.62
N ARG A 445 22.31 49.11 -10.32
CA ARG A 445 21.11 49.87 -10.72
C ARG A 445 21.04 51.27 -10.09
N CYS A 446 21.39 51.40 -8.81
CA CYS A 446 21.46 52.70 -8.14
C CYS A 446 22.51 53.60 -8.79
N ARG A 447 23.70 53.08 -9.13
CA ARG A 447 24.72 53.85 -9.87
C ARG A 447 24.18 54.34 -11.21
N TYR A 448 23.49 53.46 -11.94
CA TYR A 448 22.87 53.83 -13.20
C TYR A 448 21.83 54.95 -13.02
N TYR A 449 20.90 54.82 -12.06
CA TYR A 449 19.86 55.83 -11.85
C TYR A 449 20.35 57.14 -11.21
N LEU A 450 21.52 57.15 -10.58
CA LEU A 450 22.20 58.39 -10.19
C LEU A 450 22.70 59.19 -11.40
N GLU A 451 23.09 58.52 -12.48
CA GLU A 451 23.55 59.15 -13.73
C GLU A 451 22.39 59.41 -14.70
N THR A 452 21.42 58.50 -14.75
CA THR A 452 20.27 58.53 -15.66
C THR A 452 18.98 58.31 -14.86
N PRO A 453 18.41 59.34 -14.22
CA PRO A 453 17.20 59.19 -13.42
C PRO A 453 16.03 58.59 -14.20
N PRO A 454 15.18 57.77 -13.57
CA PRO A 454 14.02 57.20 -14.23
C PRO A 454 12.98 58.28 -14.59
N PRO A 455 12.07 57.99 -15.54
CA PRO A 455 10.99 58.93 -15.90
C PRO A 455 10.04 59.17 -14.73
N GLU A 456 9.29 60.29 -14.76
CA GLU A 456 8.29 60.60 -13.71
C GLU A 456 7.19 59.54 -13.58
N SER A 457 6.90 58.80 -14.66
CA SER A 457 5.92 57.70 -14.69
C SER A 457 6.49 56.36 -14.20
N TRP A 458 7.67 56.35 -13.58
CA TRP A 458 8.32 55.14 -13.12
C TRP A 458 7.56 54.53 -11.93
N ASP A 459 7.22 53.25 -12.08
CA ASP A 459 6.41 52.47 -11.15
C ASP A 459 7.25 51.64 -10.17
N GLY A 460 8.57 51.82 -10.20
CA GLY A 460 9.55 51.08 -9.38
C GLY A 460 10.15 49.87 -10.09
N VAL A 461 9.62 49.46 -11.25
CA VAL A 461 10.13 48.31 -12.02
C VAL A 461 11.38 48.72 -12.79
N TRP A 462 12.43 47.91 -12.75
CA TRP A 462 13.66 48.20 -13.49
C TRP A 462 13.43 48.31 -15.00
N THR A 463 13.73 49.47 -15.57
CA THR A 463 13.54 49.80 -17.00
C THR A 463 14.84 49.96 -17.79
N GLY A 464 16.00 49.95 -17.11
CA GLY A 464 17.29 50.13 -17.78
C GLY A 464 17.74 48.87 -18.53
N GLN A 465 18.38 49.04 -19.68
CA GLN A 465 19.17 47.96 -20.26
C GLN A 465 20.53 47.97 -19.56
N VAL A 466 20.83 46.94 -18.77
CA VAL A 466 22.22 46.69 -18.37
C VAL A 466 22.78 45.71 -19.39
N GLU A 467 23.73 46.16 -20.22
CA GLU A 467 24.53 45.27 -21.07
C GLU A 467 25.34 44.25 -20.24
#